data_AF-A0A521UMH2-F1
#
_entry.id   AF-A0A521UMH2-F1
#
_cell.length_a   1.000
_cell.length_b   1.000
_cell.length_c   1.000
_cell.angle_alpha   90.00
_cell.angle_beta   90.00
_cell.angle_gamma   90.00
#
_symmetry.space_group_name_H-M   'P 1'
#
loop_
_entity.id
_entity.type
_entity.pdbx_description
1 polymer ?
#
loop_
_entity_poly.entity_id
_entity_poly.type
_entity_poly.pdbx_seq_one_letter_code
_entity_poly.pdbx_strand_id
1 'polypeptide(L)'
;MKAAAVLPGLVFLGLLAEGCASAGRYGYARTYVPLDEEATMASRAEEPVYDEIRRAPEPYRGRLVSFFGVVRSVERGEGGGWRLALQVRTHQERHLCEEDSESTCRVTVSARDGGPFTAVVTLRPEDLDGENRLQTNSLVRVFGTVTPGEYDAEGGPVVQVQYYRHWPRGQYVTTASADSMRR
;
A
#
# COMPACT_ATOMS: atom_id res chain seq x y z
N MET A 1 56.89 0.32 -45.45
CA MET A 1 57.02 1.23 -44.28
C MET A 1 56.32 2.53 -44.67
N LYS A 2 55.26 3.08 -44.06
CA LYS A 2 54.55 2.91 -42.79
C LYS A 2 53.07 3.32 -43.01
N ALA A 3 52.20 2.85 -42.11
CA ALA A 3 50.75 2.99 -42.08
C ALA A 3 50.22 4.34 -41.55
N ALA A 4 48.89 4.42 -41.50
CA ALA A 4 47.99 5.21 -40.61
C ALA A 4 47.28 6.39 -41.29
N ALA A 5 46.01 6.73 -41.02
CA ALA A 5 44.89 6.07 -40.36
C ALA A 5 43.63 6.94 -40.59
N VAL A 6 42.49 6.31 -40.40
CA VAL A 6 41.09 6.79 -40.43
C VAL A 6 40.81 7.81 -39.32
N LEU A 7 39.83 8.71 -39.48
CA LEU A 7 39.02 9.27 -38.38
C LEU A 7 37.64 9.77 -38.89
N PRO A 8 36.52 9.14 -38.50
CA PRO A 8 35.18 9.66 -38.67
C PRO A 8 34.77 10.45 -37.41
N GLY A 9 34.07 11.58 -37.62
CA GLY A 9 33.56 12.41 -36.54
C GLY A 9 32.50 11.67 -35.71
N LEU A 10 32.81 11.43 -34.43
CA LEU A 10 31.89 10.90 -33.44
C LEU A 10 30.94 12.02 -32.96
N VAL A 11 29.65 11.85 -33.25
CA VAL A 11 28.56 12.55 -32.56
C VAL A 11 28.32 11.82 -31.24
N PHE A 12 28.71 12.44 -30.11
CA PHE A 12 28.37 11.94 -28.77
C PHE A 12 27.09 12.63 -28.28
N LEU A 13 25.94 12.05 -28.64
CA LEU A 13 24.65 12.41 -28.06
C LEU A 13 24.56 11.70 -26.70
N GLY A 14 24.93 12.41 -25.63
CA GLY A 14 24.83 11.91 -24.26
C GLY A 14 23.37 11.77 -23.85
N LEU A 15 22.83 10.55 -23.91
CA LEU A 15 21.58 10.18 -23.24
C LEU A 15 21.83 10.23 -21.72
N LEU A 16 21.29 11.26 -21.06
CA LEU A 16 21.04 11.22 -19.62
C LEU A 16 19.85 10.28 -19.37
N ALA A 17 20.16 9.01 -19.15
CA ALA A 17 19.21 8.09 -18.55
C ALA A 17 19.08 8.47 -17.07
N GLU A 18 18.08 9.30 -16.74
CA GLU A 18 17.57 9.39 -15.37
C GLU A 18 17.03 8.00 -15.02
N GLY A 19 17.86 7.21 -14.35
CA GLY A 19 17.44 5.94 -13.81
C GLY A 19 16.31 6.20 -12.82
N CYS A 20 15.10 5.75 -13.15
CA CYS A 20 14.01 5.64 -12.19
C CYS A 20 14.55 4.87 -10.99
N ALA A 21 14.85 5.57 -9.89
CA ALA A 21 15.17 4.94 -8.62
C ALA A 21 13.91 4.19 -8.19
N SER A 22 13.80 2.92 -8.58
CA SER A 22 12.68 2.08 -8.17
C SER A 22 12.74 2.02 -6.66
N ALA A 23 11.66 2.42 -6.00
CA ALA A 23 11.51 2.48 -4.53
C ALA A 23 11.54 1.08 -3.85
N GLY A 24 12.21 0.10 -4.45
CA GLY A 24 12.25 -1.29 -4.02
C GLY A 24 10.87 -1.96 -4.05
N ARG A 25 10.83 -3.22 -3.60
CA ARG A 25 9.59 -4.04 -3.54
C ARG A 25 8.48 -3.38 -2.71
N TYR A 26 8.85 -2.61 -1.68
CA TYR A 26 7.91 -2.04 -0.71
C TYR A 26 7.68 -0.53 -0.88
N GLY A 27 8.24 0.10 -1.91
CA GLY A 27 7.97 1.51 -2.21
C GLY A 27 8.56 2.49 -1.20
N TYR A 28 9.78 2.25 -0.74
CA TYR A 28 10.51 3.14 0.14
C TYR A 28 10.87 4.44 -0.55
N ALA A 29 10.30 5.52 -0.04
CA ALA A 29 10.40 6.87 -0.58
C ALA A 29 9.91 7.86 0.48
N ARG A 30 10.34 9.13 0.39
CA ARG A 30 9.93 10.19 1.32
C ARG A 30 8.44 10.51 1.26
N THR A 31 7.86 10.33 0.08
CA THR A 31 6.42 10.47 -0.19
C THR A 31 5.90 9.19 -0.82
N TYR A 32 4.59 8.99 -0.74
CA TYR A 32 3.97 7.78 -1.26
C TYR A 32 4.04 7.69 -2.78
N VAL A 33 4.57 6.58 -3.29
CA VAL A 33 4.63 6.29 -4.73
C VAL A 33 3.77 5.05 -5.01
N PRO A 34 2.59 5.20 -5.66
CA PRO A 34 1.76 4.07 -6.03
C PRO A 34 2.45 3.24 -7.13
N LEU A 35 2.16 1.93 -7.16
CA LEU A 35 2.48 1.09 -8.31
C LEU A 35 1.52 1.41 -9.48
N ASP A 36 1.84 1.02 -10.71
CA ASP A 36 1.01 1.37 -11.89
C ASP A 36 -0.44 0.86 -11.78
N GLU A 37 -0.61 -0.40 -11.38
CA GLU A 37 -1.94 -0.99 -11.13
C GLU A 37 -2.66 -0.28 -9.98
N GLU A 38 -1.91 0.08 -8.93
CA GLU A 38 -2.44 0.82 -7.80
C GLU A 38 -2.90 2.23 -8.19
N ALA A 39 -2.12 2.95 -9.01
CA ALA A 39 -2.45 4.27 -9.50
C ALA A 39 -3.74 4.26 -10.33
N THR A 40 -3.95 3.19 -11.10
CA THR A 40 -5.20 2.96 -11.86
C THR A 40 -6.41 2.73 -10.94
N MET A 41 -6.23 2.11 -9.78
CA MET A 41 -7.30 1.98 -8.78
C MET A 41 -7.51 3.30 -8.03
N ALA A 42 -6.43 3.94 -7.59
CA ALA A 42 -6.45 5.18 -6.82
C ALA A 42 -7.11 6.35 -7.57
N SER A 43 -6.92 6.46 -8.89
CA SER A 43 -7.55 7.51 -9.69
C SER A 43 -9.09 7.44 -9.74
N ARG A 44 -9.66 6.29 -9.37
CA ARG A 44 -11.12 6.02 -9.37
C ARG A 44 -11.67 5.79 -7.97
N ALA A 45 -10.80 5.63 -6.97
CA ALA A 45 -11.20 5.31 -5.61
C ALA A 45 -11.47 6.58 -4.81
N GLU A 46 -12.47 6.53 -3.95
CA GLU A 46 -12.66 7.51 -2.89
C GLU A 46 -11.88 7.08 -1.65
N GLU A 47 -11.35 8.06 -0.90
CA GLU A 47 -10.69 7.84 0.38
C GLU A 47 -11.54 8.42 1.52
N PRO A 48 -12.66 7.77 1.87
CA PRO A 48 -13.57 8.30 2.86
C PRO A 48 -12.94 8.30 4.25
N VAL A 49 -13.40 9.23 5.09
CA VAL A 49 -13.12 9.14 6.52
C VAL A 49 -13.91 7.94 7.06
N TYR A 50 -13.24 7.05 7.82
CA TYR A 50 -13.86 5.82 8.30
C TYR A 50 -15.22 6.04 9.02
N ASP A 51 -15.31 7.10 9.82
CA ASP A 51 -16.52 7.40 10.57
C ASP A 51 -17.69 7.85 9.67
N GLU A 52 -17.42 8.37 8.49
CA GLU A 52 -18.46 8.71 7.49
C GLU A 52 -19.05 7.45 6.89
N ILE A 53 -18.20 6.53 6.39
CA ILE A 53 -18.66 5.30 5.76
C ILE A 53 -19.38 4.37 6.75
N ARG A 54 -18.95 4.37 8.02
CA ARG A 54 -19.57 3.56 9.07
C ARG A 54 -20.96 4.07 9.45
N ARG A 55 -21.16 5.38 9.45
CA ARG A 55 -22.44 6.01 9.87
C ARG A 55 -23.44 6.14 8.72
N ALA A 56 -22.95 6.37 7.50
CA ALA A 56 -23.77 6.58 6.31
C ALA A 56 -23.06 5.94 5.10
N PRO A 57 -23.17 4.61 4.91
CA PRO A 57 -22.53 3.93 3.79
C PRO A 57 -23.21 4.17 2.43
N GLU A 58 -24.45 4.67 2.41
CA GLU A 58 -25.27 4.84 1.20
C GLU A 58 -24.59 5.65 0.08
N PRO A 59 -23.92 6.80 0.36
CA PRO A 59 -23.21 7.56 -0.66
C PRO A 59 -22.09 6.76 -1.34
N TYR A 60 -21.50 5.79 -0.63
CA TYR A 60 -20.36 4.97 -1.10
C TYR A 60 -20.82 3.66 -1.75
N ARG A 61 -22.12 3.42 -1.85
CA ARG A 61 -22.67 2.19 -2.43
C ARG A 61 -22.22 2.02 -3.88
N GLY A 62 -21.57 0.90 -4.17
CA GLY A 62 -21.05 0.57 -5.50
C GLY A 62 -19.85 1.43 -5.93
N ARG A 63 -19.37 2.34 -5.07
CA ARG A 63 -18.16 3.12 -5.33
C ARG A 63 -16.93 2.33 -4.90
N LEU A 64 -15.84 2.54 -5.62
CA LEU A 64 -14.54 2.04 -5.22
C LEU A 64 -14.03 2.92 -4.06
N VAL A 65 -13.70 2.30 -2.94
CA VAL A 65 -13.12 2.97 -1.77
C VAL A 65 -11.73 2.41 -1.49
N SER A 66 -10.88 3.24 -0.88
CA SER A 66 -9.53 2.88 -0.47
C SER A 66 -9.33 3.08 1.03
N PHE A 67 -8.75 2.08 1.69
CA PHE A 67 -8.34 2.17 3.09
C PHE A 67 -6.94 1.59 3.28
N PHE A 68 -6.15 2.24 4.13
CA PHE A 68 -5.01 1.61 4.78
C PHE A 68 -5.49 0.90 6.05
N GLY A 69 -5.08 -0.36 6.22
CA GLY A 69 -5.46 -1.17 7.37
C GLY A 69 -4.31 -2.04 7.86
N VAL A 70 -4.16 -2.15 9.18
CA VAL A 70 -3.25 -3.12 9.79
C VAL A 70 -4.03 -4.39 10.09
N VAL A 71 -3.51 -5.52 9.63
CA VAL A 71 -4.11 -6.85 9.78
C VAL A 71 -4.08 -7.29 11.25
N ARG A 72 -5.23 -7.69 11.78
CA ARG A 72 -5.37 -8.34 13.09
C ARG A 72 -5.50 -9.85 12.98
N SER A 73 -6.32 -10.35 12.06
CA SER A 73 -6.42 -11.77 11.75
C SER A 73 -6.57 -12.01 10.24
N VAL A 74 -6.21 -13.22 9.82
CA VAL A 74 -6.30 -13.72 8.45
C VAL A 74 -7.00 -15.06 8.52
N GLU A 75 -8.21 -15.14 7.97
CA GLU A 75 -9.06 -16.31 8.09
C GLU A 75 -9.57 -16.74 6.72
N ARG A 76 -9.77 -18.04 6.54
CA ARG A 76 -10.40 -18.56 5.33
C ARG A 76 -11.87 -18.16 5.38
N GLY A 77 -12.34 -17.41 4.38
CA GLY A 77 -13.74 -17.07 4.23
C GLY A 77 -14.54 -18.19 3.57
N GLU A 78 -15.87 -18.09 3.66
CA GLU A 78 -16.77 -18.86 2.82
C GLU A 78 -16.53 -18.52 1.33
N GLY A 79 -16.73 -19.49 0.43
CA GLY A 79 -16.57 -19.27 -1.01
C GLY A 79 -15.12 -19.20 -1.52
N GLY A 80 -14.13 -19.58 -0.71
CA GLY A 80 -12.73 -19.72 -1.14
C GLY A 80 -11.90 -18.43 -1.11
N GLY A 81 -12.49 -17.30 -0.74
CA GLY A 81 -11.79 -16.05 -0.42
C GLY A 81 -11.13 -16.08 0.97
N TRP A 82 -10.41 -15.00 1.30
CA TRP A 82 -9.83 -14.76 2.61
C TRP A 82 -10.51 -13.56 3.26
N ARG A 83 -10.84 -13.66 4.55
CA ARG A 83 -11.34 -12.55 5.35
C ARG A 83 -10.19 -12.01 6.20
N LEU A 84 -9.90 -10.72 6.03
CA LEU A 84 -8.91 -10.00 6.82
C LEU A 84 -9.64 -9.09 7.80
N ALA A 85 -9.48 -9.34 9.10
CA ALA A 85 -9.91 -8.38 10.11
C ALA A 85 -8.85 -7.28 10.21
N LEU A 86 -9.23 -6.04 9.92
CA LEU A 86 -8.32 -4.91 9.78
C LEU A 86 -8.66 -3.79 10.76
N GLN A 87 -7.66 -2.97 11.07
CA GLN A 87 -7.82 -1.71 11.78
C GLN A 87 -7.38 -0.56 10.88
N VAL A 88 -8.31 0.36 10.56
CA VAL A 88 -8.03 1.51 9.69
C VAL A 88 -6.90 2.34 10.28
N ARG A 89 -5.98 2.77 9.42
CA ARG A 89 -4.93 3.74 9.73
C ARG A 89 -4.94 4.88 8.74
N THR A 90 -4.61 6.07 9.21
CA THR A 90 -4.43 7.25 8.34
C THR A 90 -3.00 7.26 7.80
N HIS A 91 -2.85 7.18 6.48
CA HIS A 91 -1.56 7.34 5.81
C HIS A 91 -0.98 8.75 6.02
N GLN A 92 0.34 8.85 6.13
CA GLN A 92 1.06 10.10 6.30
C GLN A 92 1.74 10.50 4.99
N GLU A 93 1.53 11.74 4.55
CA GLU A 93 2.11 12.26 3.29
C GLU A 93 3.64 12.18 3.28
N ARG A 94 4.29 12.50 4.40
CA ARG A 94 5.73 12.34 4.61
C ARG A 94 6.03 11.10 5.45
N HIS A 95 6.84 10.21 4.87
CA HIS A 95 7.28 8.97 5.48
C HIS A 95 8.45 9.18 6.43
N LEU A 96 8.53 8.33 7.46
CA LEU A 96 9.64 8.27 8.38
C LEU A 96 10.77 7.42 7.81
N CYS A 97 12.00 7.91 7.95
CA CYS A 97 13.22 7.30 7.44
C CYS A 97 14.15 6.92 8.60
N GLU A 98 14.82 5.78 8.51
CA GLU A 98 15.84 5.41 9.50
C GLU A 98 17.08 6.31 9.35
N GLU A 99 17.40 6.69 8.12
CA GLU A 99 18.52 7.55 7.75
C GLU A 99 18.07 8.63 6.75
N ASP A 100 18.97 9.53 6.32
CA ASP A 100 18.63 10.60 5.37
C ASP A 100 18.35 10.08 3.94
N SER A 101 18.65 8.81 3.67
CA SER A 101 18.44 8.12 2.40
C SER A 101 16.98 7.72 2.18
N GLU A 102 16.45 8.01 0.98
CA GLU A 102 15.06 7.70 0.61
C GLU A 102 14.75 6.20 0.67
N SER A 103 15.77 5.36 0.44
CA SER A 103 15.66 3.90 0.52
C SER A 103 15.38 3.37 1.93
N THR A 104 15.40 4.23 2.96
CA THR A 104 15.03 3.85 4.34
C THR A 104 13.68 4.40 4.77
N CYS A 105 13.03 5.20 3.91
CA CYS A 105 11.76 5.86 4.22
C CYS A 105 10.60 4.90 4.03
N ARG A 106 10.04 4.40 5.14
CA ARG A 106 8.97 3.39 5.11
C ARG A 106 7.61 4.05 5.11
N VAL A 107 6.65 3.41 4.43
CA VAL A 107 5.24 3.83 4.47
C VAL A 107 4.82 4.06 5.91
N THR A 108 4.36 5.26 6.20
CA THR A 108 4.04 5.70 7.56
C THR A 108 2.55 5.88 7.70
N VAL A 109 1.98 5.26 8.71
CA VAL A 109 0.56 5.38 9.05
C VAL A 109 0.37 5.84 10.49
N SER A 110 -0.83 6.28 10.86
CA SER A 110 -1.14 6.68 12.24
C SER A 110 -0.90 5.53 13.22
N ALA A 111 -0.33 5.83 14.39
CA ALA A 111 -0.27 4.86 15.49
C ALA A 111 -1.67 4.58 16.07
N ARG A 112 -2.54 5.60 16.07
CA ARG A 112 -3.95 5.49 16.47
C ARG A 112 -4.75 4.73 15.42
N ASP A 113 -5.71 3.91 15.86
CA ASP A 113 -6.66 3.24 14.98
C ASP A 113 -7.85 4.15 14.65
N GLY A 114 -8.35 4.02 13.43
CA GLY A 114 -9.57 4.67 12.97
C GLY A 114 -10.83 3.86 13.25
N GLY A 115 -10.69 2.53 13.33
CA GLY A 115 -11.78 1.59 13.60
C GLY A 115 -11.64 0.26 12.83
N PRO A 116 -12.43 -0.74 13.21
CA PRO A 116 -12.39 -2.08 12.60
C PRO A 116 -13.04 -2.08 11.21
N PHE A 117 -12.55 -2.92 10.31
CA PHE A 117 -13.30 -3.31 9.11
C PHE A 117 -12.83 -4.67 8.63
N THR A 118 -13.65 -5.31 7.79
CA THR A 118 -13.29 -6.59 7.18
C THR A 118 -13.04 -6.41 5.70
N ALA A 119 -11.93 -6.95 5.20
CA ALA A 119 -11.68 -7.07 3.77
C ALA A 119 -11.82 -8.52 3.33
N VAL A 120 -12.64 -8.77 2.31
CA VAL A 120 -12.75 -10.05 1.62
C VAL A 120 -11.86 -9.99 0.39
N VAL A 121 -10.83 -10.83 0.34
CA VAL A 121 -9.76 -10.72 -0.66
C VAL A 121 -9.44 -12.09 -1.27
N THR A 122 -8.96 -12.09 -2.51
CA THR A 122 -8.23 -13.23 -3.06
C THR A 122 -6.74 -12.95 -2.88
N LEU A 123 -6.07 -13.75 -2.04
CA LEU A 123 -4.65 -13.57 -1.78
C LEU A 123 -3.80 -14.03 -2.96
N ARG A 124 -2.77 -13.26 -3.28
CA ARG A 124 -1.73 -13.63 -4.25
C ARG A 124 -0.88 -14.77 -3.67
N PRO A 125 -0.33 -15.67 -4.50
CA PRO A 125 0.46 -16.81 -4.03
C PRO A 125 1.61 -16.43 -3.08
N GLU A 126 2.33 -15.34 -3.38
CA GLU A 126 3.45 -14.84 -2.58
C GLU A 126 3.05 -14.30 -1.19
N ASP A 127 1.76 -14.06 -0.97
CA ASP A 127 1.22 -13.57 0.29
C ASP A 127 0.63 -14.71 1.15
N LEU A 128 0.64 -15.96 0.66
CA LEU A 128 0.09 -17.13 1.38
C LEU A 128 1.06 -17.76 2.38
N ASP A 129 2.35 -17.81 2.05
CA ASP A 129 3.36 -18.52 2.85
C ASP A 129 4.72 -17.80 2.92
N GLY A 130 5.60 -18.30 3.80
CA GLY A 130 6.91 -17.72 4.06
C GLY A 130 6.93 -16.59 5.09
N GLU A 131 8.10 -15.96 5.24
CA GLU A 131 8.34 -14.90 6.24
C GLU A 131 7.59 -13.61 5.91
N ASN A 132 7.42 -13.32 4.62
CA ASN A 132 6.78 -12.12 4.10
C ASN A 132 5.31 -12.34 3.72
N ARG A 133 4.68 -13.43 4.19
CA ARG A 133 3.26 -13.69 3.95
C ARG A 133 2.38 -12.62 4.60
N LEU A 134 1.15 -12.50 4.12
CA LEU A 134 0.14 -11.65 4.76
C LEU A 134 -0.30 -12.30 6.08
N GLN A 135 -0.04 -11.59 7.17
CA GLN A 135 -0.29 -12.05 8.54
C GLN A 135 -0.61 -10.87 9.46
N THR A 136 -0.95 -11.17 10.72
CA THR A 136 -1.12 -10.14 11.75
C THR A 136 0.06 -9.16 11.80
N ASN A 137 -0.23 -7.87 11.97
CA ASN A 137 0.72 -6.76 11.88
C ASN A 137 1.34 -6.54 10.51
N SER A 138 0.74 -7.04 9.44
CA SER A 138 1.02 -6.56 8.08
C SER A 138 0.17 -5.31 7.82
N LEU A 139 0.71 -4.37 7.06
CA LEU A 139 -0.07 -3.25 6.53
C LEU A 139 -0.58 -3.61 5.14
N VAL A 140 -1.83 -3.28 4.87
CA VAL A 140 -2.40 -3.35 3.53
C VAL A 140 -3.07 -2.03 3.16
N ARG A 141 -3.00 -1.69 1.88
CA ARG A 141 -3.89 -0.71 1.26
C ARG A 141 -4.85 -1.49 0.38
N VAL A 142 -6.13 -1.44 0.69
CA VAL A 142 -7.17 -2.17 -0.05
C VAL A 142 -7.96 -1.22 -0.93
N PHE A 143 -8.35 -1.69 -2.10
CA PHE A 143 -9.25 -1.01 -3.02
C PHE A 143 -10.40 -1.95 -3.31
N GLY A 144 -11.62 -1.53 -2.98
CA GLY A 144 -12.78 -2.40 -3.08
C GLY A 144 -14.10 -1.68 -2.92
N THR A 145 -15.18 -2.42 -2.94
CA THR A 145 -16.54 -1.89 -2.77
C THR A 145 -17.11 -2.35 -1.44
N VAL A 146 -17.78 -1.45 -0.71
CA VAL A 146 -18.49 -1.83 0.52
C VAL A 146 -19.71 -2.68 0.17
N THR A 147 -19.89 -3.78 0.89
CA THR A 147 -21.05 -4.66 0.77
C THR A 147 -22.23 -4.02 1.51
N PRO A 148 -23.31 -3.61 0.83
CA PRO A 148 -24.40 -2.88 1.47
C PRO A 148 -25.13 -3.75 2.50
N GLY A 149 -25.34 -3.22 3.70
CA GLY A 149 -26.08 -3.91 4.77
C GLY A 149 -25.32 -5.06 5.44
N GLU A 150 -24.04 -5.28 5.08
CA GLU A 150 -23.17 -6.24 5.77
C GLU A 150 -22.17 -5.49 6.65
N TYR A 151 -22.18 -5.82 7.93
CA TYR A 151 -21.22 -5.35 8.92
C TYR A 151 -20.53 -6.57 9.55
N ASP A 152 -19.28 -6.40 9.93
CA ASP A 152 -18.56 -7.43 10.67
C ASP A 152 -18.99 -7.49 12.14
N ALA A 153 -18.43 -8.45 12.88
CA ALA A 153 -18.76 -8.69 14.28
C ALA A 153 -18.43 -7.48 15.20
N GLU A 154 -17.60 -6.54 14.75
CA GLU A 154 -17.22 -5.33 15.48
C GLU A 154 -17.95 -4.08 14.94
N GLY A 155 -18.92 -4.26 14.03
CA GLY A 155 -19.70 -3.17 13.43
C GLY A 155 -18.95 -2.38 12.37
N GLY A 156 -17.83 -2.91 11.86
CA GLY A 156 -17.07 -2.37 10.74
C GLY A 156 -17.70 -2.76 9.39
N PRO A 157 -17.47 -1.98 8.32
CA PRO A 157 -17.94 -2.32 6.99
C PRO A 157 -17.20 -3.55 6.43
N VAL A 158 -17.88 -4.32 5.59
CA VAL A 158 -17.24 -5.41 4.83
C VAL A 158 -16.93 -4.95 3.41
N VAL A 159 -15.65 -4.96 3.04
CA VAL A 159 -15.14 -4.49 1.75
C VAL A 159 -14.79 -5.69 0.85
N GLN A 160 -15.41 -5.79 -0.32
CA GLN A 160 -15.02 -6.75 -1.37
C GLN A 160 -13.85 -6.17 -2.16
N VAL A 161 -12.66 -6.73 -1.98
CA VAL A 161 -11.41 -6.17 -2.49
C VAL A 161 -11.15 -6.62 -3.93
N GLN A 162 -10.86 -5.64 -4.78
CA GLN A 162 -10.46 -5.84 -6.18
C GLN A 162 -8.94 -5.80 -6.36
N TYR A 163 -8.25 -4.98 -5.55
CA TYR A 163 -6.81 -4.88 -5.54
C TYR A 163 -6.33 -4.56 -4.13
N TYR A 164 -5.17 -5.09 -3.76
CA TYR A 164 -4.50 -4.68 -2.54
C TYR A 164 -2.99 -4.56 -2.75
N ARG A 165 -2.40 -3.62 -2.00
CA ARG A 165 -0.96 -3.56 -1.78
C ARG A 165 -0.65 -4.03 -0.37
N HIS A 166 0.46 -4.75 -0.21
CA HIS A 166 0.84 -5.40 1.03
C HIS A 166 2.26 -5.01 1.42
N TRP A 167 2.43 -4.68 2.70
CA TRP A 167 3.71 -4.51 3.38
C TRP A 167 3.76 -5.49 4.56
N PRO A 168 4.68 -6.47 4.51
CA PRO A 168 4.90 -7.37 5.63
C PRO A 168 5.27 -6.62 6.91
N ARG A 169 5.15 -7.30 8.05
CA ARG A 169 5.59 -6.77 9.34
C ARG A 169 7.02 -6.23 9.23
N GLY A 170 7.23 -5.00 9.70
CA GLY A 170 8.52 -4.31 9.67
C GLY A 170 8.84 -3.57 8.36
N GLN A 171 8.04 -3.75 7.30
CA GLN A 171 8.20 -3.02 6.03
C GLN A 171 7.37 -1.73 5.97
N TYR A 172 6.71 -1.37 7.07
CA TYR A 172 6.03 -0.09 7.29
C TYR A 172 6.28 0.35 8.74
N VAL A 173 6.00 1.62 9.04
CA VAL A 173 6.13 2.17 10.39
C VAL A 173 4.89 2.98 10.77
N THR A 174 4.77 3.30 12.06
CA THR A 174 3.70 4.16 12.55
C THR A 174 4.26 5.48 13.05
N THR A 175 3.40 6.48 13.21
CA THR A 175 3.79 7.76 13.83
C THR A 175 4.34 7.62 15.25
N ALA A 176 4.17 6.48 15.93
CA ALA A 176 4.80 6.21 17.23
C ALA A 176 6.34 6.05 17.12
N SER A 177 6.86 5.82 15.92
CA SER A 177 8.30 5.74 15.66
C SER A 177 8.94 7.10 15.38
N ALA A 178 8.17 8.20 15.45
CA ALA A 178 8.66 9.54 15.09
C ALA A 178 9.83 10.03 15.96
N ASP A 179 9.90 9.60 17.23
CA ASP A 179 10.98 10.02 18.14
C ASP A 179 12.33 9.36 17.84
N SER A 180 12.32 8.22 17.14
CA SER A 180 13.53 7.45 16.80
C SER A 180 13.84 7.44 15.31
N MET A 181 13.10 8.19 14.50
CA MET A 181 13.23 8.23 13.04
C MET A 181 13.22 9.67 12.53
N ARG A 182 13.66 9.85 11.29
CA ARG A 182 13.73 11.15 10.61
C ARG A 182 12.52 11.37 9.73
N ARG A 183 12.18 12.63 9.47
CA ARG A 183 11.07 13.01 8.58
C ARG A 183 11.55 13.89 7.44
#